data_AF-A0A2A4WZ04-F1
#
_entry.id   AF-A0A2A4WZ04-F1
#
_cell.length_a   1.000
_cell.length_b   1.000
_cell.length_c   1.000
_cell.angle_alpha   90.00
_cell.angle_beta   90.00
_cell.angle_gamma   90.00
#
_symmetry.space_group_name_H-M   'P 1'
#
loop_
_entity.id
_entity.type
_entity.pdbx_description
1 polymer ?
#
loop_
_entity_poly.entity_id
_entity_poly.type
_entity_poly.pdbx_seq_one_letter_code
_entity_poly.pdbx_strand_id
1 'polypeptide(L)'
;MRYFIKFTYLLAAAINLAPAIGVYSNDILGLLYGVEIPSSELSLLLRHRAVLFALVGGLLLTAAFQSHLRTQAGIAGLISMLSFVVLFIVTGADNESLLRVALIDSVVGSLFIAGFGLHLLKRGSA
;
A
#
# COMPACT_ATOMS: atom_id res chain seq x y z
N MET A 1 -6.48 3.01 -22.22
CA MET A 1 -6.16 1.82 -21.37
C MET A 1 -4.74 1.80 -20.81
N ARG A 2 -3.66 1.92 -21.61
CA ARG A 2 -2.28 1.84 -21.08
C ARG A 2 -1.95 2.92 -20.04
N TYR A 3 -2.41 4.16 -20.25
CA TYR A 3 -2.24 5.26 -19.29
C TYR A 3 -3.02 5.05 -18.00
N PHE A 4 -4.24 4.51 -18.09
CA PHE A 4 -5.05 4.17 -16.91
C PHE A 4 -4.36 3.13 -16.03
N ILE A 5 -3.87 2.02 -16.60
CA ILE A 5 -3.10 1.01 -15.86
C ILE A 5 -1.86 1.63 -15.20
N LYS A 6 -1.11 2.46 -15.93
CA LYS A 6 0.05 3.14 -15.34
C LYS A 6 -0.36 4.03 -14.16
N PHE A 7 -1.43 4.80 -14.33
CA PHE A 7 -1.94 5.71 -13.31
C PHE A 7 -2.34 4.95 -12.04
N THR A 8 -3.06 3.83 -12.14
CA THR A 8 -3.45 3.06 -10.96
C THR A 8 -2.24 2.48 -10.23
N TYR A 9 -1.20 2.04 -10.95
CA TYR A 9 0.05 1.59 -10.33
C TYR A 9 0.83 2.72 -9.65
N LEU A 10 0.89 3.90 -10.26
CA LEU A 10 1.53 5.08 -9.66
C LEU A 10 0.79 5.53 -8.40
N LEU A 11 -0.53 5.52 -8.42
CA LEU A 11 -1.34 5.88 -7.26
C LEU A 11 -1.17 4.86 -6.13
N ALA A 12 -1.24 3.56 -6.43
CA ALA A 12 -1.01 2.51 -5.44
C ALA A 12 0.41 2.55 -4.87
N ALA A 13 1.41 2.86 -5.71
CA ALA A 13 2.78 3.08 -5.27
C ALA A 13 2.89 4.25 -4.30
N ALA A 14 2.28 5.40 -4.61
CA ALA A 14 2.31 6.57 -3.72
C ALA A 14 1.71 6.26 -2.34
N ILE A 15 0.57 5.56 -2.29
CA ILE A 15 -0.05 5.17 -1.01
C ILE A 15 0.84 4.19 -0.24
N ASN A 16 1.39 3.16 -0.89
CA ASN A 16 2.29 2.21 -0.22
C ASN A 16 3.63 2.85 0.17
N LEU A 17 4.05 3.96 -0.46
CA LEU A 17 5.26 4.69 -0.05
C LEU A 17 5.01 5.65 1.13
N ALA A 18 3.76 6.03 1.42
CA ALA A 18 3.47 6.98 2.49
C ALA A 18 4.00 6.54 3.87
N PRO A 19 3.86 5.27 4.30
CA PRO A 19 4.43 4.79 5.56
C PRO A 19 5.96 4.87 5.63
N ALA A 20 6.67 4.88 4.48
CA ALA A 20 8.13 4.89 4.43
C ALA A 20 8.74 6.13 5.11
N ILE A 21 8.00 7.25 5.16
CA ILE A 21 8.43 8.47 5.86
C ILE A 21 8.60 8.20 7.37
N GLY A 22 7.80 7.29 7.92
CA GLY A 22 7.87 6.86 9.33
C GLY A 22 9.16 6.10 9.70
N VAL A 23 10.02 5.73 8.74
CA VAL A 23 11.33 5.14 9.06
C VAL A 23 12.24 6.14 9.80
N TYR A 24 12.12 7.43 9.48
CA TYR A 24 13.05 8.45 9.93
C TYR A 24 12.72 9.09 11.28
N SER A 25 11.46 9.06 11.73
CA SER A 25 11.07 9.64 13.02
C SER A 25 9.91 8.92 13.69
N ASN A 26 10.05 8.73 15.01
CA ASN A 26 8.98 8.20 15.87
C ASN A 26 7.83 9.20 16.01
N ASP A 27 8.09 10.50 15.90
CA ASP A 27 7.05 11.53 15.96
C ASP A 27 6.13 11.46 14.73
N ILE A 28 6.71 11.13 13.57
CA ILE A 28 5.96 10.92 12.32
C ILE A 28 5.13 9.63 12.40
N LEU A 29 5.66 8.56 13.01
CA LEU A 29 4.91 7.32 13.26
C LEU A 29 3.76 7.55 14.25
N GLY A 30 4.00 8.33 15.32
CA GLY A 30 2.96 8.72 16.28
C GLY A 30 1.84 9.52 15.62
N LEU A 31 2.17 10.42 14.68
CA LEU A 31 1.21 11.17 13.88
C LEU A 31 0.45 10.31 12.85
N LEU A 32 1.12 9.38 12.16
CA LEU A 32 0.47 8.51 11.16
C LEU A 32 -0.49 7.50 11.79
N TYR A 33 -0.16 6.99 12.98
CA TYR A 33 -0.92 5.94 13.64
C TYR A 33 -1.77 6.44 14.81
N GLY A 34 -1.59 7.70 15.25
CA GLY A 34 -2.35 8.28 16.35
C GLY A 34 -2.12 7.58 17.69
N VAL A 35 -0.92 7.06 17.92
CA VAL A 35 -0.57 6.32 19.15
C VAL A 35 0.74 6.89 19.71
N GLU A 36 0.79 7.16 21.02
CA GLU A 36 2.07 7.32 21.71
C GLU A 36 2.85 6.01 21.54
N ILE A 37 4.08 6.07 21.03
CA ILE A 37 4.91 4.88 20.85
C ILE A 37 5.56 4.58 22.20
N PRO A 38 5.00 3.69 23.04
CA PRO A 38 5.34 3.64 24.46
C PRO A 38 6.66 2.88 24.70
N SER A 39 7.14 2.13 23.70
CA SER A 39 8.28 1.24 23.80
C SER A 39 9.12 1.22 22.52
N SER A 40 10.43 0.96 22.67
CA SER A 40 11.38 0.78 21.57
C SER A 40 11.01 -0.39 20.64
N GLU A 41 10.31 -1.41 21.17
CA GLU A 41 9.86 -2.58 20.42
C GLU A 41 8.76 -2.25 19.41
N LEU A 42 7.76 -1.45 19.81
CA LEU A 42 6.70 -1.01 18.90
C LEU A 42 7.26 -0.10 17.79
N SER A 43 8.20 0.78 18.14
CA SER A 43 8.93 1.60 17.17
C SER A 43 9.64 0.75 16.11
N LEU A 44 10.35 -0.30 16.54
CA LEU A 44 11.05 -1.22 15.62
C LEU A 44 10.08 -1.91 14.66
N LEU A 45 8.95 -2.43 15.17
CA LEU A 45 7.93 -3.10 14.34
C LEU A 45 7.30 -2.15 13.32
N LEU A 46 6.98 -0.92 13.72
CA LEU A 46 6.42 0.09 12.82
C LEU A 46 7.43 0.53 11.74
N ARG A 47 8.70 0.69 12.09
CA ARG A 47 9.77 0.99 11.11
C ARG A 47 10.02 -0.17 10.15
N HIS A 48 10.03 -1.41 10.64
CA HIS A 48 10.14 -2.58 9.78
C HIS A 48 8.97 -2.67 8.79
N ARG A 49 7.73 -2.40 9.26
CA ARG A 49 6.55 -2.31 8.41
C ARG A 49 6.67 -1.20 7.36
N ALA A 50 7.19 -0.04 7.76
CA ALA A 50 7.45 1.06 6.84
C ALA A 50 8.45 0.69 5.72
N VAL A 51 9.48 -0.11 6.03
CA VAL A 51 10.43 -0.63 5.02
C VAL A 51 9.75 -1.62 4.06
N LEU A 52 8.92 -2.53 4.57
CA LEU A 52 8.16 -3.46 3.71
C LEU A 52 7.22 -2.71 2.75
N PHE A 53 6.53 -1.69 3.26
CA PHE A 53 5.70 -0.81 2.46
C PHE A 53 6.52 -0.04 1.42
N ALA A 54 7.71 0.46 1.78
CA ALA A 54 8.63 1.09 0.84
C ALA A 54 9.04 0.14 -0.30
N LEU A 55 9.31 -1.12 0.03
CA LEU A 55 9.66 -2.15 -0.95
C LEU A 55 8.50 -2.44 -1.91
N VAL A 56 7.28 -2.63 -1.40
CA VAL A 56 6.09 -2.86 -2.23
C VAL A 56 5.78 -1.63 -3.08
N GLY A 57 5.84 -0.43 -2.50
CA GLY A 57 5.64 0.83 -3.21
C GLY A 57 6.67 1.06 -4.32
N GLY A 58 7.94 0.78 -4.06
CA GLY A 58 9.01 0.83 -5.06
C GLY A 58 8.83 -0.19 -6.19
N LEU A 59 8.37 -1.40 -5.87
CA LEU A 59 8.05 -2.43 -6.86
C LEU A 59 6.87 -2.00 -7.76
N LEU A 60 5.81 -1.45 -7.17
CA LEU A 60 4.65 -0.90 -7.89
C LEU A 60 5.05 0.28 -8.80
N LEU A 61 5.88 1.19 -8.27
CA LEU A 61 6.41 2.32 -9.03
C LEU A 61 7.21 1.84 -10.24
N THR A 62 8.12 0.89 -10.04
CA THR A 62 8.93 0.31 -11.11
C THR A 62 8.06 -0.38 -12.16
N ALA A 63 7.03 -1.12 -11.72
CA ALA A 63 6.09 -1.81 -12.60
C ALA A 63 5.19 -0.87 -13.42
N ALA A 64 4.98 0.38 -12.97
CA ALA A 64 4.30 1.38 -13.78
C ALA A 64 5.05 1.62 -15.10
N PHE A 65 6.39 1.67 -15.04
CA PHE A 65 7.25 1.88 -16.20
C PHE A 65 7.64 0.58 -16.91
N GLN A 66 7.84 -0.51 -16.17
CA GLN A 66 8.25 -1.81 -16.69
C GLN A 66 7.08 -2.80 -16.73
N SER A 67 6.52 -3.04 -17.91
CA SER A 67 5.34 -3.89 -18.08
C SER A 67 5.55 -5.35 -17.66
N HIS A 68 6.78 -5.86 -17.71
CA HIS A 68 7.09 -7.25 -17.35
C HIS A 68 6.86 -7.52 -15.85
N LEU A 69 7.06 -6.52 -14.99
CA LEU A 69 6.88 -6.63 -13.53
C LEU A 69 5.44 -6.45 -13.07
N ARG A 70 4.55 -5.94 -13.94
CA ARG A 70 3.18 -5.56 -13.53
C ARG A 70 2.40 -6.69 -12.87
N THR A 71 2.52 -7.91 -13.37
CA THR A 71 1.79 -9.03 -12.78
C THR A 71 2.27 -9.33 -11.36
N GLN A 72 3.59 -9.42 -11.16
CA GLN A 72 4.19 -9.70 -9.85
C GLN A 72 3.93 -8.55 -8.86
N ALA A 73 4.16 -7.31 -9.29
CA ALA A 73 3.92 -6.11 -8.50
C ALA A 73 2.44 -5.93 -8.15
N GLY A 74 1.53 -6.24 -9.08
CA GLY A 74 0.09 -6.16 -8.87
C GLY A 74 -0.39 -7.12 -7.79
N ILE A 75 0.06 -8.38 -7.83
CA ILE A 75 -0.26 -9.37 -6.80
C ILE A 75 0.28 -8.92 -5.43
N ALA A 76 1.56 -8.53 -5.36
CA ALA A 76 2.17 -8.08 -4.11
C ALA A 76 1.46 -6.85 -3.53
N GLY A 77 1.14 -5.86 -4.36
CA GLY A 77 0.42 -4.65 -3.95
C GLY A 77 -0.99 -4.94 -3.45
N LEU A 78 -1.73 -5.84 -4.13
CA LEU A 78 -3.08 -6.23 -3.70
C LEU A 78 -3.06 -6.96 -2.36
N ILE A 79 -2.14 -7.92 -2.18
CA ILE A 79 -1.98 -8.61 -0.91
C ILE A 79 -1.68 -7.61 0.22
N SER A 80 -0.77 -6.66 -0.04
CA SER A 80 -0.42 -5.60 0.92
C SER A 80 -1.65 -4.78 1.36
N MET A 81 -2.39 -4.20 0.40
CA MET A 81 -3.51 -3.31 0.71
C MET A 81 -4.72 -4.06 1.29
N LEU A 82 -5.09 -5.21 0.70
CA LEU A 82 -6.25 -5.97 1.16
C LEU A 82 -6.03 -6.57 2.54
N SER A 83 -4.81 -7.04 2.85
CA SER A 83 -4.51 -7.58 4.18
C SER A 83 -4.71 -6.54 5.28
N PHE A 84 -4.32 -5.28 5.04
CA PHE A 84 -4.55 -4.21 6.02
C PHE A 84 -6.04 -3.95 6.26
N VAL A 85 -6.84 -3.84 5.20
CA VAL A 85 -8.29 -3.62 5.31
C VAL A 85 -8.98 -4.77 6.04
N VAL A 86 -8.65 -6.03 5.69
CA VAL A 86 -9.20 -7.21 6.35
C VAL A 86 -8.80 -7.24 7.83
N LEU A 87 -7.54 -6.99 8.16
CA LEU A 87 -7.08 -6.97 9.54
C LEU A 87 -7.74 -5.85 10.35
N PHE A 88 -7.92 -4.66 9.78
CA PHE A 88 -8.61 -3.55 10.45
C PHE A 88 -10.06 -3.92 10.82
N ILE A 89 -10.79 -4.59 9.91
CA ILE A 89 -12.16 -5.05 10.15
C ILE A 89 -12.19 -6.15 11.22
N VAL A 90 -11.29 -7.15 11.12
CA VAL A 90 -11.28 -8.32 12.01
C VAL A 90 -10.87 -7.96 13.43
N THR A 91 -9.94 -7.02 13.61
CA THR A 91 -9.51 -6.60 14.96
C THR A 91 -10.46 -5.61 15.61
N GLY A 92 -11.38 -4.99 14.85
CA GLY A 92 -12.31 -3.99 15.38
C GLY A 92 -11.59 -2.75 15.93
N ALA A 93 -10.46 -2.37 15.32
CA ALA A 93 -9.62 -1.29 15.82
C ALA A 93 -10.36 0.07 15.81
N ASP A 94 -10.52 0.67 16.99
CA ASP A 94 -11.27 1.92 17.17
C ASP A 94 -10.33 3.16 17.20
N ASN A 95 -9.58 3.34 16.11
CA ASN A 95 -8.63 4.45 15.97
C ASN A 95 -8.91 5.22 14.69
N GLU A 96 -9.21 6.52 14.82
CA GLU A 96 -9.57 7.39 13.69
C GLU A 96 -8.46 7.51 12.63
N SER A 97 -7.19 7.45 13.04
CA SER A 97 -6.06 7.49 12.10
C SER A 97 -5.98 6.22 11.28
N LEU A 98 -6.14 5.06 11.92
CA LEU A 98 -6.20 3.77 11.24
C LEU A 98 -7.43 3.67 10.31
N LEU A 99 -8.58 4.20 10.73
CA LEU A 99 -9.77 4.26 9.89
C LEU A 99 -9.52 5.08 8.62
N ARG A 100 -8.86 6.24 8.72
CA ARG A 100 -8.53 7.07 7.56
C ARG A 100 -7.62 6.32 6.58
N VAL A 101 -6.60 5.62 7.08
CA VAL A 101 -5.72 4.80 6.24
C VAL A 101 -6.52 3.68 5.58
N ALA A 102 -7.39 2.98 6.32
CA ALA A 102 -8.22 1.89 5.79
C ALA A 102 -9.18 2.37 4.69
N LEU A 103 -9.76 3.58 4.83
CA LEU A 103 -10.60 4.19 3.80
C LEU A 103 -9.80 4.52 2.53
N ILE A 104 -8.61 5.12 2.68
CA ILE A 104 -7.73 5.43 1.55
C ILE A 104 -7.33 4.15 0.82
N ASP A 105 -6.88 3.14 1.56
CA ASP A 105 -6.50 1.83 1.00
C ASP A 105 -7.66 1.12 0.32
N SER A 106 -8.88 1.23 0.86
CA SER A 106 -10.07 0.63 0.25
C SER A 106 -10.43 1.30 -1.09
N VAL A 107 -10.41 2.64 -1.14
CA VAL A 107 -10.75 3.39 -2.36
C VAL A 107 -9.68 3.21 -3.44
N VAL A 108 -8.41 3.42 -3.07
CA VAL A 108 -7.28 3.26 -4.01
C VAL A 108 -7.11 1.80 -4.40
N GLY A 109 -7.28 0.87 -3.46
CA GLY A 109 -7.25 -0.57 -3.71
C GLY A 109 -8.32 -1.00 -4.70
N SER A 110 -9.56 -0.50 -4.59
CA SER A 110 -10.64 -0.80 -5.55
C SER A 110 -10.30 -0.30 -6.95
N LEU A 111 -9.76 0.92 -7.06
CA LEU A 111 -9.32 1.46 -8.35
C LEU A 111 -8.13 0.67 -8.92
N PHE A 112 -7.22 0.24 -8.05
CA PHE A 112 -6.07 -0.57 -8.42
C PHE A 112 -6.46 -1.97 -8.90
N ILE A 113 -7.45 -2.61 -8.27
CA ILE A 113 -8.05 -3.88 -8.72
C ILE A 113 -8.56 -3.74 -10.15
N ALA A 114 -9.29 -2.66 -10.47
CA ALA A 114 -9.78 -2.43 -11.83
C ALA A 114 -8.62 -2.28 -12.84
N GLY A 115 -7.59 -1.50 -12.50
CA GLY A 115 -6.39 -1.35 -13.34
C GLY A 115 -5.62 -2.65 -13.54
N PHE A 116 -5.48 -3.46 -12.48
CA PHE A 116 -4.82 -4.76 -12.53
C PHE A 116 -5.61 -5.78 -13.36
N GLY A 117 -6.94 -5.85 -13.18
CA GLY A 117 -7.82 -6.72 -13.95
C GLY A 117 -7.74 -6.40 -15.45
N LEU A 118 -7.76 -5.12 -15.83
CA LEU A 118 -7.57 -4.70 -17.21
C LEU A 118 -6.19 -5.11 -17.79
N HIS A 119 -5.14 -5.10 -16.97
CA HIS A 119 -3.82 -5.59 -17.38
C HIS A 119 -3.83 -7.10 -17.64
N LEU A 120 -4.47 -7.89 -16.77
CA LEU A 120 -4.58 -9.34 -16.93
C LEU A 120 -5.39 -9.73 -18.17
N LEU A 121 -6.53 -9.08 -18.40
CA LEU A 121 -7.36 -9.32 -19.59
C LEU A 121 -6.58 -9.06 -20.88
N LYS A 122 -5.81 -7.96 -20.93
CA LYS A 122 -4.97 -7.65 -22.11
C LYS A 122 -3.83 -8.62 -22.32
N ARG A 123 -3.26 -9.18 -21.26
CA ARG A 123 -2.17 -10.16 -21.36
C ARG A 123 -2.66 -11.51 -21.88
N GLY A 124 -3.92 -11.88 -21.61
CA GLY A 124 -4.52 -13.13 -22.11
C GLY A 124 -5.06 -13.07 -23.54
N SER A 125 -5.19 -11.88 -24.13
CA SER A 125 -5.64 -11.69 -25.52
C SER A 125 -4.50 -11.49 -26.53
N ALA A 126 -3.24 -11.68 -26.11
CA ALA A 126 -2.03 -11.60 -26.94
C ALA A 126 -1.29 -12.92 -26.87
#